data_AF-A0A8B3LMM1-F1
#
_entry.id   AF-A0A8B3LMM1-F1
#
_cell.length_a   1.000
_cell.length_b   1.000
_cell.length_c   1.000
_cell.angle_alpha   90.00
_cell.angle_beta   90.00
_cell.angle_gamma   90.00
#
_symmetry.space_group_name_H-M   'P 1'
#
loop_
_entity.id
_entity.type
_entity.pdbx_description
1 polymer ?
#
loop_
_entity_poly.entity_id
_entity_poly.type
_entity_poly.pdbx_seq_one_letter_code
_entity_poly.pdbx_strand_id
1 'polypeptide(L)' 'AFGWFAAEATAAKVVREYWRGTLGLGRDETLAAAYWRRGSAGLMAG' A
#
# COMPACT_ATOMS: atom_id res chain seq x y z
N ALA A 1 -14.29 -10.07 1.55
CA ALA A 1 -14.29 -8.86 0.70
C ALA A 1 -12.86 -8.43 0.46
N PHE A 2 -12.54 -7.84 -0.69
CA PHE A 2 -11.16 -7.45 -1.03
C PHE A 2 -10.84 -6.03 -0.53
N GLY A 3 -9.71 -5.84 0.14
CA GLY A 3 -9.26 -4.54 0.64
C GLY A 3 -8.34 -3.82 -0.35
N TRP A 4 -8.65 -2.57 -0.70
CA TRP A 4 -7.81 -1.77 -1.60
C TRP A 4 -7.48 -0.40 -1.00
N PHE A 5 -6.20 -0.02 -1.05
CA PHE A 5 -5.70 1.26 -0.55
C PHE A 5 -4.62 1.82 -1.48
N ALA A 6 -4.74 3.09 -1.88
CA ALA A 6 -3.74 3.76 -2.72
C ALA A 6 -3.46 5.16 -2.18
N ALA A 7 -2.18 5.46 -1.90
CA ALA A 7 -1.79 6.73 -1.27
C ALA A 7 -0.32 7.08 -1.54
N GLU A 8 0.20 8.04 -0.76
CA GLU A 8 1.63 8.31 -0.63
C GLU A 8 2.38 7.05 -0.17
N ALA A 9 3.62 6.87 -0.65
CA ALA A 9 4.42 5.67 -0.44
C ALA A 9 4.55 5.22 1.02
N THR A 10 4.74 6.15 1.95
CA THR A 10 4.85 5.86 3.39
C THR A 10 3.52 5.38 3.95
N ALA A 11 2.43 6.07 3.63
CA ALA A 11 1.09 5.68 4.07
C ALA A 11 0.69 4.30 3.52
N ALA A 12 0.92 4.05 2.22
CA ALA A 12 0.65 2.76 1.59
C ALA A 12 1.46 1.63 2.22
N LYS A 13 2.71 1.90 2.61
CA LYS A 13 3.56 0.95 3.34
C LYS A 13 2.96 0.62 4.72
N VAL A 14 2.58 1.64 5.51
CA VAL A 14 2.02 1.45 6.86
C VAL A 14 0.77 0.57 6.81
N VAL A 15 -0.16 0.84 5.89
CA VAL A 15 -1.39 0.04 5.76
C VAL A 15 -1.06 -1.40 5.36
N ARG A 16 -0.14 -1.61 4.41
CA ARG A 16 0.29 -2.95 3.99
C ARG A 16 0.90 -3.76 5.15
N GLU A 17 1.73 -3.12 5.96
CA GLU A 17 2.38 -3.76 7.10
C GLU A 17 1.37 -4.13 8.19
N TYR A 18 0.40 -3.26 8.47
CA TYR A 18 -0.69 -3.56 9.40
C TYR A 18 -1.55 -4.73 8.91
N TRP A 19 -1.96 -4.72 7.63
CA TRP A 19 -2.74 -5.81 7.05
C TRP A 19 -2.01 -7.15 7.13
N ARG A 20 -0.72 -7.20 6.78
CA ARG A 20 0.05 -8.44 6.79
C ARG A 20 0.45 -8.90 8.18
N GLY A 21 0.92 -7.97 9.02
CA GLY A 21 1.50 -8.27 10.32
C GLY A 21 0.47 -8.40 11.43
N THR A 22 -0.55 -7.55 11.44
CA THR A 22 -1.57 -7.52 12.51
C THR A 22 -2.81 -8.31 12.13
N LEU A 23 -3.27 -8.19 10.88
CA LEU A 23 -4.50 -8.86 10.43
C LEU A 23 -4.27 -10.19 9.71
N GLY A 24 -3.01 -10.51 9.35
CA GLY A 24 -2.67 -11.72 8.61
C GLY A 24 -3.19 -11.76 7.17
N LEU A 25 -3.64 -10.63 6.62
CA LEU A 25 -4.24 -10.56 5.29
C LEU A 25 -3.18 -10.65 4.19
N GLY A 26 -3.39 -11.58 3.28
CA GLY A 26 -2.50 -11.90 2.17
C GLY A 26 -2.64 -10.97 0.97
N ARG A 27 -1.88 -11.29 -0.08
CA ARG A 27 -1.92 -10.56 -1.37
C ARG A 27 -3.23 -10.81 -2.13
N ASP A 28 -3.86 -11.97 -1.90
CA ASP A 28 -5.12 -12.35 -2.56
C ASP A 28 -6.34 -11.69 -1.89
N GLU A 29 -6.14 -11.10 -0.70
CA GLU A 29 -7.17 -10.45 0.09
C GLU A 29 -7.03 -8.93 0.08
N THR A 30 -5.81 -8.42 -0.15
CA THR A 30 -5.52 -6.99 -0.07
C THR A 30 -4.51 -6.49 -1.09
N LEU A 31 -4.71 -5.25 -1.54
CA LEU A 31 -3.76 -4.49 -2.36
C LEU A 31 -3.53 -3.08 -1.79
N ALA A 32 -2.28 -2.78 -1.47
CA ALA A 32 -1.83 -1.46 -1.02
C ALA A 32 -0.78 -0.90 -2.00
N ALA A 33 -1.15 0.16 -2.73
CA ALA A 33 -0.35 0.75 -3.80
C ALA A 33 0.16 2.17 -3.45
N ALA A 34 1.39 2.47 -3.84
CA ALA A 34 2.02 3.78 -3.66
C ALA A 34 1.95 4.57 -4.98
N TYR A 35 1.03 5.54 -5.08
CA TYR A 35 0.82 6.30 -6.32
C TYR A 35 1.79 7.47 -6.47
N TRP A 36 2.29 7.99 -5.36
CA TRP A 36 3.23 9.09 -5.34
C TRP A 36 4.11 9.03 -4.11
N ARG A 37 5.20 9.80 -4.12
CA ARG A 37 6.12 9.92 -2.98
C ARG A 37 6.52 11.37 -2.79
N ARG A 38 6.43 11.86 -1.56
CA ARG A 38 6.86 13.23 -1.25
C ARG A 38 8.35 13.40 -1.57
N GLY A 39 8.70 14.50 -2.24
CA GLY A 39 10.09 14.80 -2.63
C GLY A 39 10.57 14.04 -3.87
N SER A 40 9.69 13.32 -4.56
CA SER A 40 9.99 12.65 -5.83
C SER A 40 8.98 13.10 -6.89
N ALA A 41 9.46 13.40 -8.10
CA ALA A 41 8.64 13.57 -9.28
C ALA A 41 8.98 12.46 -10.29
N GLY A 42 8.01 12.04 -11.10
CA GLY A 42 8.17 10.96 -12.07
C GLY A 42 7.21 9.79 -11.85
N LEU A 43 7.28 8.79 -12.73
CA LEU A 43 6.42 7.61 -12.68
C LEU A 43 6.74 6.78 -11.43
N MET A 44 5.73 6.60 -10.58
CA MET A 44 5.74 5.69 -9.45
C MET A 44 4.62 4.69 -9.68
N ALA A 45 4.95 3.55 -10.27
CA ALA A 45 4.04 2.40 -10.35
C ALA A 45 4.88 1.13 -10.20
N GLY A 46 4.58 0.37 -9.15
CA GLY A 46 5.18 -0.92 -8.81
C GLY A 46 4.25 -1.68 -7.87
#